data_AF-A0A7K0C4E0-F1
#
_entry.id   AF-A0A7K0C4E0-F1
#
_cell.length_a   1.000
_cell.length_b   1.000
_cell.length_c   1.000
_cell.angle_alpha   90.00
_cell.angle_beta   90.00
_cell.angle_gamma   90.00
#
_symmetry.space_group_name_H-M   'P 1'
#
loop_
_entity.id
_entity.type
_entity.pdbx_description
1 polymer ?
#
loop_
_entity_poly.entity_id
_entity_poly.type
_entity_poly.pdbx_seq_one_letter_code
_entity_poly.pdbx_strand_id
1 'polypeptide(L)'
;MIGSVLVAAGVAVHAVRLRRRVAGLPRVPAAAGGPLRWDAATGTGDYTAATAAGAALPAPARRSATAYARRHRLQVLDLVPADLPVERALDLARTVDPAGKMADGRGAGFALLARTALLERSGERAQGLDPGAFGMATVRLRRCAAPGAEGLAVVPCRTTPRGHACRGRRSWLRGLGVAPSRAVAGSVAGYAAVLAAIAADPAWGPAPALAYCAAPYLVFARTPLRPRDLHRAALLRLVRTPWTWWATLTDPPVAPERDREQVRHRCRPEPAGRLAVPLALALGDACRVPARKDDG
;
A
#
# COMPACT_ATOMS: atom_id res chain seq x y z
N MET A 1 33.75 -15.61 11.45
CA MET A 1 33.69 -14.33 12.19
C MET A 1 33.34 -13.14 11.30
N ILE A 2 34.17 -12.83 10.28
CA ILE A 2 33.97 -11.65 9.40
C ILE A 2 32.59 -11.63 8.73
N GLY A 3 32.12 -12.77 8.21
CA GLY A 3 30.82 -12.87 7.54
C GLY A 3 29.62 -12.50 8.42
N SER A 4 29.54 -13.02 9.64
CA SER A 4 28.44 -12.74 10.58
C SER A 4 28.42 -11.27 11.01
N VAL A 5 29.60 -10.68 11.22
CA VAL A 5 29.75 -9.25 11.52
C VAL A 5 29.27 -8.39 10.35
N LEU A 6 29.64 -8.73 9.11
CA LEU A 6 29.19 -8.01 7.91
C LEU A 6 27.67 -8.08 7.74
N VAL A 7 27.04 -9.25 7.97
CA VAL A 7 25.58 -9.39 7.90
C VAL A 7 24.91 -8.55 8.98
N ALA A 8 25.38 -8.60 10.23
CA ALA A 8 24.85 -7.80 11.32
C ALA A 8 24.96 -6.28 11.02
N ALA A 9 26.12 -5.84 10.52
CA ALA A 9 26.35 -4.46 10.10
C ALA A 9 25.41 -4.06 8.95
N GLY A 10 25.26 -4.91 7.93
CA GLY A 10 24.34 -4.68 6.81
C GLY A 10 22.89 -4.52 7.25
N VAL A 11 22.43 -5.35 8.19
CA VAL A 11 21.08 -5.23 8.79
C VAL A 11 20.93 -3.90 9.54
N ALA A 12 21.93 -3.53 10.35
CA ALA A 12 21.91 -2.26 11.10
C ALA A 12 21.90 -1.04 10.17
N VAL A 13 22.75 -1.02 9.15
CA VAL A 13 22.81 0.04 8.13
C VAL A 13 21.48 0.15 7.39
N HIS A 14 20.88 -0.98 6.98
CA HIS A 14 19.57 -0.99 6.35
C HIS A 14 18.48 -0.42 7.28
N ALA A 15 18.47 -0.81 8.56
CA ALA A 15 17.54 -0.29 9.55
C ALA A 15 17.68 1.23 9.75
N VAL A 16 18.92 1.75 9.82
CA VAL A 16 19.20 3.19 9.89
C VAL A 16 18.72 3.91 8.63
N ARG A 17 18.90 3.32 7.44
CA ARG A 17 18.38 3.88 6.19
C ARG A 17 16.85 3.99 6.20
N LEU A 18 16.17 2.95 6.66
CA LEU A 18 14.71 2.98 6.82
C LEU A 18 14.28 3.99 7.87
N ARG A 19 15.00 4.10 8.99
CA ARG A 19 14.76 5.12 10.02
C ARG A 19 14.78 6.52 9.43
N ARG A 20 15.79 6.86 8.63
CA ARG A 20 15.90 8.19 7.98
C ARG A 20 14.67 8.49 7.13
N ARG A 21 14.16 7.50 6.38
CA ARG A 21 12.94 7.66 5.57
C ARG A 21 11.70 7.94 6.43
N VAL A 22 11.51 7.18 7.50
CA VAL A 22 10.34 7.32 8.38
C VAL A 22 10.44 8.58 9.26
N ALA A 23 11.64 8.96 9.68
CA ALA A 23 11.87 10.16 10.48
C ALA A 23 11.50 11.45 9.71
N GLY A 24 11.64 11.44 8.39
CA GLY A 24 11.24 12.55 7.52
C GLY A 24 9.74 12.66 7.26
N LEU A 25 8.91 11.74 7.77
CA LEU A 25 7.47 11.82 7.56
C LEU A 25 6.86 13.02 8.30
N PRO A 26 6.09 13.88 7.60
CA PRO A 26 5.39 14.98 8.24
C PRO A 26 4.42 14.47 9.30
N ARG A 27 4.23 15.27 10.35
CA ARG A 27 3.28 14.99 11.43
C ARG A 27 2.14 15.99 11.38
N VAL A 28 0.92 15.49 11.41
CA VAL A 28 -0.24 16.35 11.67
C VAL A 28 -0.17 16.77 13.14
N PRO A 29 -0.19 18.08 13.45
CA PRO A 29 -0.22 18.56 14.83
C PRO A 29 -1.40 17.93 15.57
N ALA A 30 -1.16 17.42 16.77
CA ALA A 30 -2.25 17.04 17.65
C ALA A 30 -3.13 18.28 17.85
N ALA A 31 -4.45 18.14 17.72
CA ALA A 31 -5.34 19.21 18.12
C ALA A 31 -5.04 19.52 19.60
N ALA A 32 -4.61 20.74 19.91
CA ALA A 32 -4.67 21.24 21.27
C ALA A 32 -6.12 21.05 21.74
N GLY A 33 -6.32 20.58 22.97
CA GLY A 33 -7.62 20.28 23.56
C GLY A 33 -8.51 21.52 23.78
N GLY A 34 -8.66 22.36 22.77
CA GLY A 34 -9.67 23.41 22.74
C GLY A 34 -11.06 22.78 22.77
N PRO A 35 -12.04 23.50 23.33
CA PRO A 35 -13.38 22.98 23.55
C PRO A 35 -13.97 22.38 22.27
N LEU A 36 -14.62 21.22 22.42
CA LEU A 36 -15.37 20.57 21.36
C LEU A 36 -16.49 21.50 20.90
N ARG A 37 -16.24 22.34 19.88
CA ARG A 37 -17.35 22.93 19.13
C ARG A 37 -18.06 21.80 18.42
N TRP A 38 -19.25 21.48 18.93
CA TRP A 38 -20.20 20.57 18.30
C TRP A 38 -20.86 21.29 17.13
N ASP A 39 -20.06 21.65 16.12
CA ASP A 39 -20.63 21.98 14.82
C ASP A 39 -21.05 20.64 14.20
N ALA A 40 -22.27 20.24 14.55
CA ALA A 40 -23.02 19.18 13.89
C ALA A 40 -23.36 19.64 12.47
N ALA A 41 -22.36 19.72 11.61
CA ALA A 41 -22.53 19.78 10.17
C ALA A 41 -21.84 18.56 9.57
N THR A 42 -22.59 17.45 9.59
CA THR A 42 -22.67 16.59 8.41
C THR A 42 -22.80 17.47 7.16
N GLY A 43 -21.76 17.56 6.32
CA GLY A 43 -21.99 17.78 4.88
C GLY A 43 -21.37 18.96 4.13
N THR A 44 -20.57 19.88 4.71
CA THR A 44 -20.04 21.03 3.93
C THR A 44 -18.57 21.37 4.22
N GLY A 45 -17.74 20.35 4.45
CA GLY A 45 -16.29 20.53 4.41
C GLY A 45 -15.77 20.31 2.99
N ASP A 46 -14.80 21.11 2.54
CA ASP A 46 -14.10 20.91 1.25
C ASP A 46 -13.40 19.55 1.12
N TYR A 47 -13.35 18.77 2.22
CA TYR A 47 -12.66 17.50 2.33
C TYR A 47 -13.54 16.42 2.95
N THR A 48 -13.52 15.24 2.32
CA THR A 48 -14.15 14.01 2.79
C THR A 48 -13.08 12.98 3.14
N ALA A 49 -13.25 12.31 4.28
CA ALA A 49 -12.36 11.22 4.69
C ALA A 49 -12.83 9.91 4.07
N ALA A 50 -11.95 9.27 3.29
CA ALA A 50 -12.06 7.90 2.84
C ALA A 50 -11.41 6.96 3.88
N THR A 51 -12.11 5.93 4.37
CA THR A 51 -11.53 4.95 5.31
C THR A 51 -11.64 3.51 4.82
N ALA A 52 -10.62 2.71 5.17
CA ALA A 52 -10.65 1.28 4.98
C ALA A 52 -11.67 0.61 5.94
N ALA A 53 -12.11 -0.60 5.60
CA ALA A 53 -13.02 -1.39 6.41
C ALA A 53 -12.47 -1.60 7.83
N GLY A 54 -13.28 -1.24 8.83
CA GLY A 54 -12.92 -1.30 10.25
C GLY A 54 -11.99 -0.18 10.73
N ALA A 55 -11.56 0.74 9.86
CA ALA A 55 -10.80 1.93 10.26
C ALA A 55 -11.76 3.09 10.54
N ALA A 56 -11.59 3.72 11.70
CA ALA A 56 -12.37 4.88 12.12
C ALA A 56 -11.44 6.06 12.41
N LEU A 57 -11.68 7.20 11.76
CA LEU A 57 -10.92 8.43 11.97
C LEU A 57 -11.64 9.32 13.00
N PRO A 58 -11.07 9.52 14.21
CA PRO A 58 -11.68 10.37 15.22
C PRO A 58 -11.89 11.80 14.73
N ALA A 59 -12.97 12.47 15.16
CA ALA A 59 -13.28 13.83 14.74
C ALA A 59 -12.14 14.85 15.00
N PRO A 60 -11.44 14.83 16.15
CA PRO A 60 -10.29 15.73 16.37
C PRO A 60 -9.16 15.49 15.36
N ALA A 61 -8.84 14.23 15.08
CA ALA A 61 -7.82 13.85 14.11
C ALA A 61 -8.22 14.29 12.69
N ARG A 62 -9.50 14.12 12.32
CA ARG A 62 -10.05 14.60 11.05
C ARG A 62 -9.92 16.12 10.92
N ARG A 63 -10.27 16.91 11.95
CA ARG A 63 -10.13 18.37 11.94
C ARG A 63 -8.68 18.81 11.77
N SER A 64 -7.75 18.24 12.54
CA SER A 64 -6.32 18.55 12.38
C SER A 64 -5.79 18.19 11.00
N ALA A 65 -6.20 17.03 10.46
CA ALA A 65 -5.83 16.61 9.12
C ALA A 65 -6.38 17.54 8.03
N THR A 66 -7.63 17.99 8.16
CA THR A 66 -8.23 18.98 7.24
C THR A 66 -7.52 20.32 7.31
N ALA A 67 -7.21 20.81 8.52
CA ALA A 67 -6.45 22.05 8.68
C ALA A 67 -5.04 21.93 8.06
N TYR A 68 -4.37 20.79 8.26
CA TYR A 68 -3.09 20.49 7.64
C TYR A 68 -3.19 20.45 6.10
N ALA A 69 -4.17 19.74 5.55
CA ALA A 69 -4.40 19.66 4.11
C ALA A 69 -4.63 21.05 3.48
N ARG A 70 -5.46 21.89 4.12
CA ARG A 70 -5.70 23.27 3.69
C ARG A 70 -4.43 24.12 3.72
N ARG A 71 -3.69 24.09 4.82
CA ARG A 71 -2.44 24.86 4.99
C ARG A 71 -1.40 24.50 3.91
N HIS A 72 -1.32 23.23 3.54
CA HIS A 72 -0.38 22.73 2.54
C HIS A 72 -1.00 22.64 1.13
N ARG A 73 -2.22 23.15 0.92
CA ARG A 73 -2.96 23.14 -0.36
C ARG A 73 -3.07 21.75 -0.99
N LEU A 74 -3.17 20.71 -0.17
CA LEU A 74 -3.26 19.32 -0.63
C LEU A 74 -4.69 18.99 -1.06
N GLN A 75 -4.86 18.38 -2.22
CA GLN A 75 -6.14 17.80 -2.66
C GLN A 75 -6.35 16.39 -2.11
N VAL A 76 -5.26 15.66 -1.87
CA VAL A 76 -5.27 14.28 -1.35
C VAL A 76 -4.19 14.15 -0.28
N LEU A 77 -4.58 13.71 0.91
CA LEU A 77 -3.68 13.51 2.05
C LEU A 77 -3.89 12.10 2.61
N ASP A 78 -2.89 11.24 2.45
CA ASP A 78 -2.90 9.92 3.09
C ASP A 78 -2.52 10.04 4.57
N LEU A 79 -3.36 9.47 5.42
CA LEU A 79 -3.25 9.57 6.87
C LEU A 79 -2.64 8.27 7.41
N VAL A 80 -1.42 8.39 7.91
CA VAL A 80 -0.67 7.29 8.49
C VAL A 80 -0.99 7.23 9.99
N PRO A 81 -1.62 6.15 10.48
CA PRO A 81 -1.80 5.97 11.92
C PRO A 81 -0.43 5.93 12.62
N ALA A 82 -0.27 6.66 13.73
CA ALA A 82 0.96 6.54 14.52
C ALA A 82 1.15 5.13 15.10
N ASP A 83 0.05 4.39 15.34
CA ASP A 83 0.05 3.09 16.01
C ASP A 83 0.11 1.86 15.07
N LEU A 84 0.59 2.06 13.84
CA LEU A 84 0.68 1.00 12.83
C LEU A 84 1.32 -0.29 13.35
N PRO A 85 0.84 -1.48 12.97
CA PRO A 85 1.55 -2.73 13.26
C PRO A 85 2.93 -2.70 12.61
N VAL A 86 3.95 -3.27 13.27
CA VAL A 86 5.35 -3.23 12.82
C VAL A 86 5.51 -3.64 11.35
N GLU A 87 4.83 -4.69 10.91
CA GLU A 87 4.92 -5.17 9.53
C GLU A 87 4.43 -4.12 8.52
N ARG A 88 3.29 -3.46 8.80
CA ARG A 88 2.74 -2.39 7.95
C ARG A 88 3.63 -1.15 7.99
N ALA A 89 4.18 -0.82 9.16
CA ALA A 89 5.11 0.29 9.32
C ALA A 89 6.44 0.04 8.58
N LEU A 90 6.94 -1.20 8.54
CA LEU A 90 8.13 -1.58 7.76
C LEU A 90 7.84 -1.56 6.26
N ASP A 91 6.67 -2.01 5.82
CA ASP A 91 6.25 -1.90 4.42
C ASP A 91 6.17 -0.44 3.99
N LEU A 92 5.59 0.43 4.83
CA LEU A 92 5.59 1.87 4.61
C LEU A 92 7.02 2.42 4.51
N ALA A 93 7.91 2.06 5.43
CA ALA A 93 9.30 2.53 5.43
C ALA A 93 10.09 2.12 4.16
N ARG A 94 9.80 0.94 3.60
CA ARG A 94 10.43 0.45 2.37
C ARG A 94 9.89 1.14 1.12
N THR A 95 8.62 1.51 1.13
CA THR A 95 7.90 2.02 -0.04
C THR A 95 7.92 3.54 -0.11
N VAL A 96 7.82 4.24 1.02
CA VAL A 96 7.83 5.70 1.06
C VAL A 96 9.23 6.24 0.84
N ASP A 97 9.31 7.23 -0.04
CA ASP A 97 10.43 8.13 -0.17
C ASP A 97 9.97 9.53 0.26
N PRO A 98 10.47 10.07 1.39
CA PRO A 98 10.06 11.39 1.85
C PRO A 98 10.57 12.53 0.95
N ALA A 99 11.58 12.28 0.10
CA ALA A 99 12.13 13.27 -0.82
C ALA A 99 11.54 13.16 -2.25
N GLY A 100 10.83 12.07 -2.55
CA GLY A 100 10.33 11.75 -3.88
C GLY A 100 8.87 12.15 -4.09
N LYS A 101 8.45 12.21 -5.36
CA LYS A 101 7.03 12.36 -5.72
C LYS A 101 6.25 11.14 -5.21
N MET A 102 5.15 11.39 -4.50
CA MET A 102 4.25 10.35 -3.96
C MET A 102 3.36 9.66 -5.03
N ALA A 103 3.79 9.69 -6.29
CA ALA A 103 2.99 9.33 -7.47
C ALA A 103 2.49 7.88 -7.46
N ASP A 104 3.15 6.98 -6.73
CA ASP A 104 2.87 5.53 -6.76
C ASP A 104 1.72 5.08 -5.83
N GLY A 105 0.90 5.98 -5.28
CA GLY A 105 -0.19 5.58 -4.37
C GLY A 105 0.29 5.00 -3.03
N ARG A 106 1.58 5.11 -2.73
CA ARG A 106 2.21 4.53 -1.54
C ARG A 106 1.75 5.27 -0.30
N GLY A 107 1.33 4.50 0.69
CA GLY A 107 0.59 5.00 1.84
C GLY A 107 0.40 3.95 2.94
N ALA A 108 -0.29 4.29 4.02
CA ALA A 108 -0.55 3.33 5.10
C ALA A 108 -1.72 2.38 4.79
N GLY A 109 -2.67 2.84 3.97
CA GLY A 109 -3.82 2.04 3.53
C GLY A 109 -4.99 1.98 4.52
N PHE A 110 -5.13 2.96 5.40
CA PHE A 110 -6.17 2.96 6.46
C PHE A 110 -7.15 4.13 6.37
N ALA A 111 -6.64 5.34 6.12
CA ALA A 111 -7.47 6.52 5.99
C ALA A 111 -6.80 7.51 5.04
N LEU A 112 -7.61 8.15 4.22
CA LEU A 112 -7.21 9.17 3.26
C LEU A 112 -8.18 10.34 3.41
N LEU A 113 -7.68 11.57 3.37
CA LEU A 113 -8.50 12.76 3.25
C LEU A 113 -8.39 13.26 1.81
N ALA A 114 -9.52 13.43 1.12
CA ALA A 114 -9.55 13.93 -0.24
C ALA A 114 -10.52 15.10 -0.35
N ARG A 115 -10.30 16.02 -1.30
CA ARG A 115 -11.30 17.06 -1.58
C ARG A 115 -12.62 16.41 -1.99
N THR A 116 -13.73 16.93 -1.48
CA THR A 116 -15.07 16.36 -1.72
C THR A 116 -15.38 16.27 -3.22
N ALA A 117 -15.12 17.35 -3.97
CA ALA A 117 -15.27 17.37 -5.43
C ALA A 117 -14.37 16.38 -6.19
N LEU A 118 -13.22 15.98 -5.62
CA LEU A 118 -12.37 14.93 -6.21
C LEU A 118 -12.99 13.55 -6.00
N LEU A 119 -13.49 13.32 -4.79
CA LEU A 119 -14.11 12.06 -4.40
C LEU A 119 -15.39 11.81 -5.20
N GLU A 120 -16.24 12.83 -5.34
CA GLU A 120 -17.45 12.81 -6.17
C GLU A 120 -17.13 12.52 -7.65
N ARG A 121 -16.17 13.24 -8.24
CA ARG A 121 -15.73 12.99 -9.64
C ARG A 121 -15.19 11.59 -9.86
N SER A 122 -14.55 11.00 -8.84
CA SER A 122 -14.03 9.63 -8.92
C SER A 122 -15.08 8.55 -8.71
N GLY A 123 -16.27 8.89 -8.19
CA GLY A 123 -17.31 7.92 -7.82
C GLY A 123 -16.93 6.98 -6.68
N GLU A 124 -15.87 7.28 -5.93
CA GLU A 124 -15.36 6.41 -4.87
C GLU A 124 -16.18 6.56 -3.57
N ARG A 125 -16.37 5.45 -2.85
CA ARG A 125 -17.07 5.46 -1.56
C ARG A 125 -16.16 6.01 -0.46
N ALA A 126 -16.74 6.80 0.45
CA ALA A 126 -15.98 7.41 1.54
C ALA A 126 -15.67 6.46 2.71
N GLN A 127 -16.35 5.31 2.87
CA GLN A 127 -16.18 4.49 4.07
C GLN A 127 -16.28 3.01 3.77
N GLY A 128 -15.66 2.20 4.63
CA GLY A 128 -15.81 0.75 4.62
C GLY A 128 -15.14 0.05 3.44
N LEU A 129 -14.16 0.68 2.79
CA LEU A 129 -13.49 0.10 1.64
C LEU A 129 -12.64 -1.11 2.06
N ASP A 130 -12.86 -2.27 1.44
CA ASP A 130 -11.94 -3.40 1.57
C ASP A 130 -10.48 -2.94 1.27
N PRO A 131 -9.44 -3.49 1.93
CA PRO A 131 -8.06 -3.01 1.75
C PRO A 131 -7.57 -2.95 0.30
N GLY A 132 -8.02 -3.85 -0.58
CA GLY A 132 -7.71 -3.79 -2.00
C GLY A 132 -8.42 -2.65 -2.72
N ALA A 133 -9.72 -2.48 -2.46
CA ALA A 133 -10.52 -1.37 -2.99
C ALA A 133 -9.99 -0.02 -2.50
N PHE A 134 -9.58 0.07 -1.23
CA PHE A 134 -8.95 1.26 -0.66
C PHE A 134 -7.64 1.61 -1.37
N GLY A 135 -6.78 0.62 -1.64
CA GLY A 135 -5.54 0.82 -2.39
C GLY A 135 -5.80 1.38 -3.80
N MET A 136 -6.81 0.84 -4.49
CA MET A 136 -7.22 1.30 -5.82
C MET A 136 -7.80 2.72 -5.81
N ALA A 137 -8.69 3.01 -4.87
CA ALA A 137 -9.26 4.34 -4.68
C ALA A 137 -8.16 5.37 -4.39
N THR A 138 -7.16 5.01 -3.57
CA THR A 138 -6.00 5.86 -3.28
C THR A 138 -5.22 6.19 -4.57
N VAL A 139 -4.92 5.19 -5.40
CA VAL A 139 -4.22 5.40 -6.68
C VAL A 139 -5.04 6.28 -7.62
N ARG A 140 -6.35 6.03 -7.74
CA ARG A 140 -7.27 6.82 -8.59
C ARG A 140 -7.35 8.27 -8.15
N LEU A 141 -7.60 8.51 -6.86
CA LEU A 141 -7.69 9.86 -6.30
C LEU A 141 -6.37 10.63 -6.49
N ARG A 142 -5.21 10.00 -6.28
CA ARG A 142 -3.92 10.66 -6.55
C ARG A 142 -3.70 10.98 -8.02
N ARG A 143 -4.13 10.11 -8.95
CA ARG A 143 -4.06 10.38 -10.39
C ARG A 143 -4.97 11.54 -10.82
N CYS A 144 -6.10 11.73 -10.14
CA CYS A 144 -7.01 12.84 -10.40
C CYS A 144 -6.58 14.14 -9.72
N ALA A 145 -5.64 14.10 -8.77
CA ALA A 145 -5.15 15.27 -8.07
C ALA A 145 -4.21 16.09 -8.97
N ALA A 146 -4.19 17.41 -8.76
CA ALA A 146 -3.19 18.26 -9.40
C ALA A 146 -1.77 17.85 -8.95
N PRO A 147 -0.76 17.88 -9.85
CA PRO A 147 0.60 17.51 -9.50
C PRO A 147 1.14 18.28 -8.30
N GLY A 148 1.61 17.56 -7.27
CA GLY A 148 2.13 18.18 -6.04
C GLY A 148 1.05 18.58 -5.02
N ALA A 149 -0.22 18.30 -5.30
CA ALA A 149 -1.32 18.47 -4.35
C ALA A 149 -1.62 17.16 -3.58
N GLU A 150 -0.73 16.18 -3.64
CA GLU A 150 -0.78 14.95 -2.86
C GLU A 150 0.23 14.97 -1.71
N GLY A 151 -0.15 14.41 -0.56
CA GLY A 151 0.73 14.36 0.61
C GLY A 151 0.50 13.14 1.50
N LEU A 152 1.47 12.89 2.38
CA LEU A 152 1.46 11.87 3.43
C LEU A 152 1.69 12.57 4.76
N ALA A 153 0.90 12.25 5.78
CA ALA A 153 1.20 12.71 7.13
C ALA A 153 0.83 11.67 8.19
N VAL A 154 1.66 11.60 9.23
CA VAL A 154 1.40 10.78 10.41
C VAL A 154 0.43 11.50 11.33
N VAL A 155 -0.63 10.80 11.72
CA VAL A 155 -1.67 11.30 12.60
C VAL A 155 -1.55 10.62 13.96
N PRO A 156 -1.58 11.37 15.08
CA PRO A 156 -1.49 10.81 16.43
C PRO A 156 -2.82 10.17 16.85
N CYS A 157 -3.29 9.16 16.11
CA CYS A 157 -4.55 8.47 16.40
C CYS A 157 -4.43 6.96 16.15
N ARG A 158 -5.31 6.23 16.84
CA ARG A 158 -5.45 4.77 16.73
C ARG A 158 -6.52 4.44 15.70
N THR A 159 -6.23 4.70 14.43
CA THR A 159 -7.12 4.38 13.30
C THR A 159 -6.94 2.95 12.80
N THR A 160 -5.86 2.27 13.23
CA THR A 160 -5.58 0.90 12.78
C THR A 160 -6.58 -0.10 13.39
N PRO A 161 -7.34 -0.86 12.58
CA PRO A 161 -8.20 -1.93 13.07
C PRO A 161 -7.44 -2.89 14.00
N ARG A 162 -8.08 -3.38 15.06
CA ARG A 162 -7.51 -4.38 15.99
C ARG A 162 -7.56 -5.82 15.46
N GLY A 163 -7.55 -5.99 14.14
CA GLY A 163 -7.44 -7.30 13.50
C GLY A 163 -5.99 -7.79 13.37
N HIS A 164 -5.83 -9.03 12.89
CA HIS A 164 -4.52 -9.58 12.54
C HIS A 164 -3.82 -8.67 11.53
N ALA A 165 -2.57 -8.29 11.85
CA ALA A 165 -1.78 -7.34 11.05
C ALA A 165 -1.57 -7.73 9.57
N CYS A 166 -1.83 -9.00 9.23
CA CYS A 166 -1.63 -9.55 7.89
C CYS A 166 -2.91 -9.63 7.06
N ARG A 167 -4.10 -9.58 7.68
CA ARG A 167 -5.36 -9.78 6.96
C ARG A 167 -5.60 -8.63 5.98
N GLY A 168 -5.83 -8.94 4.71
CA GLY A 168 -5.98 -7.95 3.65
C GLY A 168 -4.68 -7.28 3.22
N ARG A 169 -3.50 -7.76 3.68
CA ARG A 169 -2.22 -7.23 3.22
C ARG A 169 -1.98 -7.57 1.76
N ARG A 170 -2.35 -8.78 1.32
CA ARG A 170 -2.23 -9.22 -0.08
C ARG A 170 -3.08 -8.34 -1.00
N SER A 171 -4.36 -8.18 -0.66
CA SER A 171 -5.30 -7.38 -1.44
C SER A 171 -4.87 -5.92 -1.49
N TRP A 172 -4.39 -5.36 -0.38
CA TRP A 172 -3.81 -4.02 -0.34
C TRP A 172 -2.59 -3.88 -1.26
N LEU A 173 -1.60 -4.77 -1.18
CA LEU A 173 -0.42 -4.74 -2.06
C LEU A 173 -0.82 -4.79 -3.53
N ARG A 174 -1.77 -5.67 -3.89
CA ARG A 174 -2.34 -5.76 -5.23
C ARG A 174 -3.08 -4.49 -5.64
N GLY A 175 -3.84 -3.88 -4.73
CA GLY A 175 -4.54 -2.62 -4.95
C GLY A 175 -3.59 -1.47 -5.27
N LEU A 176 -2.38 -1.50 -4.71
CA LEU A 176 -1.28 -0.59 -5.03
C LEU A 176 -0.50 -0.96 -6.30
N GLY A 177 -0.85 -2.05 -6.98
CA GLY A 177 -0.10 -2.57 -8.13
C GLY A 177 1.23 -3.26 -7.77
N VAL A 178 1.47 -3.54 -6.49
CA VAL A 178 2.66 -4.23 -6.01
C VAL A 178 2.42 -5.73 -6.00
N ALA A 179 3.26 -6.50 -6.68
CA ALA A 179 3.23 -7.96 -6.60
C ALA A 179 3.58 -8.43 -5.17
N PRO A 180 2.70 -9.19 -4.48
CA PRO A 180 2.97 -9.66 -3.13
C PRO A 180 4.28 -10.47 -3.02
N SER A 181 4.61 -11.27 -4.04
CA SER A 181 5.87 -12.01 -4.11
C SER A 181 7.10 -11.10 -4.09
N ARG A 182 7.07 -9.99 -4.83
CA ARG A 182 8.16 -9.00 -4.84
C ARG A 182 8.33 -8.32 -3.47
N ALA A 183 7.22 -8.02 -2.80
CA ALA A 183 7.25 -7.45 -1.44
C ALA A 183 7.86 -8.44 -0.42
N VAL A 184 7.57 -9.73 -0.56
CA VAL A 184 8.09 -10.79 0.32
C VAL A 184 9.55 -11.13 0.00
N ALA A 185 9.95 -11.15 -1.27
CA ALA A 185 11.28 -11.60 -1.72
C ALA A 185 12.44 -10.87 -1.01
N GLY A 186 12.38 -9.54 -0.88
CA GLY A 186 13.43 -8.78 -0.18
C GLY A 186 13.54 -9.13 1.30
N SER A 187 12.42 -9.46 1.95
CA SER A 187 12.40 -9.92 3.34
C SER A 187 12.96 -11.34 3.47
N VAL A 188 12.66 -12.22 2.51
CA VAL A 188 13.16 -13.60 2.45
C VAL A 188 14.69 -13.60 2.27
N ALA A 189 15.21 -12.81 1.33
CA ALA A 189 16.65 -12.72 1.11
C ALA A 189 17.42 -12.25 2.36
N GLY A 190 16.94 -11.19 3.03
CA GLY A 190 17.56 -10.71 4.26
C GLY A 190 17.51 -11.73 5.41
N TYR A 191 16.42 -12.47 5.54
CA TYR A 191 16.28 -13.52 6.54
C TYR A 191 17.16 -14.75 6.23
N ALA A 192 17.24 -15.17 4.97
CA ALA A 192 18.10 -16.26 4.54
C ALA A 192 19.58 -15.94 4.81
N ALA A 193 20.01 -14.69 4.57
CA ALA A 193 21.36 -14.25 4.91
C ALA A 193 21.66 -14.35 6.42
N VAL A 194 20.68 -14.03 7.28
CA VAL A 194 20.80 -14.19 8.73
C VAL A 194 20.92 -15.66 9.11
N LEU A 195 20.07 -16.54 8.56
CA LEU A 195 20.14 -17.98 8.83
C LEU A 195 21.45 -18.60 8.33
N ALA A 196 21.92 -18.22 7.14
CA ALA A 196 23.19 -18.68 6.60
C ALA A 196 24.37 -18.25 7.49
N ALA A 197 24.35 -17.02 8.02
CA ALA A 197 25.38 -16.54 8.94
C ALA A 197 25.37 -17.27 10.30
N ILE A 198 24.18 -17.64 10.81
CA ILE A 198 24.05 -18.48 12.01
C ILE A 198 24.65 -19.87 11.77
N ALA A 199 24.35 -20.48 10.62
CA ALA A 199 24.81 -21.83 10.29
C ALA A 199 26.32 -21.89 9.99
N ALA A 200 26.88 -20.84 9.38
CA ALA A 200 28.30 -20.82 8.98
C ALA A 200 29.27 -20.56 10.14
N ASP A 201 28.84 -19.89 11.20
CA ASP A 201 29.68 -19.58 12.37
C ASP A 201 28.84 -19.61 13.65
N PRO A 202 28.80 -20.74 14.39
CA PRO A 202 28.02 -20.86 15.61
C PRO A 202 28.46 -19.91 16.72
N ALA A 203 29.75 -19.54 16.79
CA ALA A 203 30.28 -18.68 17.84
C ALA A 203 29.79 -17.23 17.68
N TRP A 204 29.69 -16.74 16.44
CA TRP A 204 29.22 -15.37 16.14
C TRP A 204 27.83 -15.32 15.51
N GLY A 205 27.20 -16.47 15.26
CA GLY A 205 25.86 -16.61 14.71
C GLY A 205 24.76 -15.86 15.47
N PRO A 206 24.82 -15.74 16.82
CA PRO A 206 23.85 -14.93 17.54
C PRO A 206 23.86 -13.45 17.17
N ALA A 207 24.98 -12.88 16.71
CA ALA A 207 25.09 -11.46 16.40
C ALA A 207 24.13 -10.98 15.28
N PRO A 208 24.09 -11.60 14.07
CA PRO A 208 23.12 -11.23 13.04
C PRO A 208 21.66 -11.51 13.48
N ALA A 209 21.42 -12.53 14.29
CA ALA A 209 20.09 -12.80 14.84
C ALA A 209 19.62 -11.67 15.76
N LEU A 210 20.47 -11.25 16.70
CA LEU A 210 20.21 -10.12 17.60
C LEU A 210 20.02 -8.82 16.82
N ALA A 211 20.88 -8.54 15.83
CA ALA A 211 20.74 -7.37 14.96
C ALA A 211 19.42 -7.38 14.18
N TYR A 212 19.02 -8.54 13.67
CA TYR A 212 17.76 -8.74 12.96
C TYR A 212 16.55 -8.49 13.87
N CYS A 213 16.56 -9.03 15.09
CA CYS A 213 15.52 -8.81 16.09
C CYS A 213 15.50 -7.35 16.60
N ALA A 214 16.66 -6.70 16.71
CA ALA A 214 16.79 -5.31 17.14
C ALA A 214 16.39 -4.29 16.05
N ALA A 215 16.40 -4.70 14.77
CA ALA A 215 16.17 -3.80 13.64
C ALA A 215 14.88 -2.95 13.76
N PRO A 216 13.70 -3.47 14.16
CA PRO A 216 12.51 -2.64 14.37
C PRO A 216 12.72 -1.50 15.35
N TYR A 217 13.43 -1.72 16.45
CA TYR A 217 13.74 -0.66 17.41
C TYR A 217 14.58 0.44 16.76
N LEU A 218 15.59 0.05 15.98
CA LEU A 218 16.42 1.00 15.24
C LEU A 218 15.61 1.78 14.20
N VAL A 219 14.71 1.12 13.46
CA VAL A 219 13.86 1.77 12.44
C VAL A 219 12.93 2.80 13.07
N PHE A 220 12.29 2.47 14.19
CA PHE A 220 11.25 3.32 14.76
C PHE A 220 11.73 4.25 15.88
N ALA A 221 13.00 4.16 16.30
CA ALA A 221 13.59 5.03 17.30
C ALA A 221 13.49 6.53 16.91
N ARG A 222 12.85 7.33 17.77
CA ARG A 222 12.63 8.77 17.58
C ARG A 222 11.88 9.14 16.28
N THR A 223 11.06 8.23 15.76
CA THR A 223 10.23 8.49 14.56
C THR A 223 8.81 8.92 14.95
N PRO A 224 8.02 9.50 14.02
CA PRO A 224 6.59 9.74 14.23
C PRO A 224 5.77 8.48 14.53
N LEU A 225 6.24 7.32 14.04
CA LEU A 225 5.55 6.06 14.20
C LEU A 225 5.91 5.43 15.55
N ARG A 226 4.87 4.92 16.21
CA ARG A 226 4.92 4.21 17.50
C ARG A 226 4.21 2.87 17.31
N PRO A 227 4.85 1.89 16.64
CA PRO A 227 4.15 0.66 16.31
C PRO A 227 3.61 -0.07 17.53
N ARG A 228 2.33 -0.42 17.52
CA ARG A 228 1.63 -0.95 18.70
C ARG A 228 2.18 -2.27 19.23
N ASP A 229 2.79 -3.07 18.36
CA ASP A 229 3.31 -4.41 18.66
C ASP A 229 4.83 -4.49 18.52
N LEU A 230 5.53 -3.36 18.70
CA LEU A 230 6.98 -3.22 18.51
C LEU A 230 7.77 -4.32 19.21
N HIS A 231 7.55 -4.47 20.52
CA HIS A 231 8.30 -5.40 21.34
C HIS A 231 8.07 -6.86 20.93
N ARG A 232 6.80 -7.24 20.76
CA ARG A 232 6.43 -8.60 20.35
C ARG A 232 6.95 -8.94 18.95
N ALA A 233 6.86 -8.00 18.01
CA ALA A 233 7.34 -8.19 16.64
C ALA A 233 8.87 -8.24 16.55
N ALA A 234 9.59 -7.50 17.41
CA ALA A 234 11.03 -7.52 17.49
C ALA A 234 11.56 -8.83 18.11
N LEU A 235 11.01 -9.24 19.25
CA LEU A 235 11.46 -10.44 19.97
C LEU A 235 11.11 -11.74 19.22
N LEU A 236 9.91 -11.82 18.64
CA LEU A 236 9.46 -13.02 17.93
C LEU A 236 9.78 -12.96 16.43
N ARG A 237 10.63 -12.04 15.98
CA ARG A 237 10.82 -11.75 14.54
C ARG A 237 11.22 -12.99 13.74
N LEU A 238 12.14 -13.80 14.28
CA LEU A 238 12.62 -15.01 13.60
C LEU A 238 11.50 -16.00 13.26
N VAL A 239 10.49 -16.12 14.13
CA VAL A 239 9.35 -17.03 13.92
C VAL A 239 8.19 -16.31 13.21
N ARG A 240 7.93 -15.06 13.58
CA ARG A 240 6.78 -14.30 13.11
C ARG A 240 6.93 -13.84 11.66
N THR A 241 8.14 -13.54 11.21
CA THR A 241 8.38 -13.11 9.84
C THR A 241 8.05 -14.19 8.80
N PRO A 242 8.52 -15.45 8.90
CA PRO A 242 8.11 -16.50 7.97
C PRO A 242 6.61 -16.79 8.04
N TRP A 243 6.02 -16.80 9.25
CA TRP A 243 4.56 -16.89 9.41
C TRP A 243 3.83 -15.77 8.67
N THR A 244 4.34 -14.55 8.74
CA THR A 244 3.74 -13.38 8.08
C THR A 244 3.81 -13.50 6.56
N TRP A 245 4.90 -14.05 6.00
CA TRP A 245 4.98 -14.32 4.55
C TRP A 245 3.96 -15.37 4.14
N TRP A 246 3.91 -16.49 4.87
CA TRP A 246 2.93 -17.55 4.64
C TRP A 246 1.51 -16.98 4.66
N ALA A 247 1.15 -16.25 5.73
CA ALA A 247 -0.16 -15.62 5.86
C ALA A 247 -0.44 -14.61 4.74
N THR A 248 0.56 -13.86 4.27
CA THR A 248 0.39 -12.89 3.17
C THR A 248 0.18 -13.61 1.83
N LEU A 249 0.85 -14.74 1.59
CA LEU A 249 0.73 -15.50 0.35
C LEU A 249 -0.58 -16.32 0.31
N THR A 250 -1.04 -16.80 1.46
CA THR A 250 -2.25 -17.62 1.61
C THR A 250 -3.52 -16.82 1.89
N ASP A 251 -3.42 -15.50 2.12
CA ASP A 251 -4.59 -14.62 2.32
C ASP A 251 -5.56 -14.78 1.13
N PRO A 252 -6.84 -15.12 1.37
CA PRO A 252 -7.79 -15.38 0.30
C PRO A 252 -8.04 -14.10 -0.52
N PRO A 253 -8.25 -14.22 -1.84
CA PRO A 253 -8.59 -13.08 -2.67
C PRO A 253 -9.92 -12.47 -2.21
N VAL A 254 -9.93 -11.14 -2.09
CA VAL A 254 -11.09 -10.34 -1.74
C VAL A 254 -12.02 -10.15 -2.96
N ALA A 255 -13.29 -9.81 -2.74
CA ALA A 255 -14.29 -9.63 -3.80
C ALA A 255 -13.78 -8.83 -5.04
N PRO A 256 -13.18 -7.63 -4.89
CA PRO A 256 -12.70 -6.88 -6.06
C PRO A 256 -11.53 -7.53 -6.81
N GLU A 257 -10.78 -8.45 -6.18
CA GLU A 257 -9.75 -9.25 -6.86
C GLU A 257 -10.42 -10.35 -7.71
N ARG A 258 -11.46 -11.00 -7.18
CA ARG A 258 -12.24 -12.01 -7.89
C ARG A 258 -12.95 -11.43 -9.12
N ASP A 259 -13.54 -10.24 -8.97
CA ASP A 259 -14.23 -9.57 -10.09
C ASP A 259 -13.26 -9.26 -11.24
N ARG A 260 -12.03 -8.84 -10.93
CA ARG A 260 -10.99 -8.59 -11.93
C ARG A 260 -10.50 -9.85 -12.60
N GLU A 261 -10.32 -10.92 -11.85
CA GLU A 261 -9.96 -12.23 -12.40
C GLU A 261 -11.07 -12.73 -13.32
N GLN A 262 -12.34 -12.62 -12.91
CA GLN A 262 -13.49 -12.97 -13.76
C GLN A 262 -13.54 -12.13 -15.04
N VAL A 263 -13.34 -10.81 -14.96
CA VAL A 263 -13.28 -9.95 -16.15
C VAL A 263 -12.11 -10.33 -17.03
N ARG A 264 -10.92 -10.60 -16.47
CA ARG A 264 -9.77 -11.09 -17.24
C ARG A 264 -10.04 -12.43 -17.91
N HIS A 265 -10.76 -13.33 -17.25
CA HIS A 265 -11.16 -14.61 -17.85
C HIS A 265 -12.18 -14.42 -18.97
N ARG A 266 -13.17 -13.51 -18.82
CA ARG A 266 -14.14 -13.17 -19.87
C ARG A 266 -13.50 -12.46 -21.06
N CYS A 267 -12.56 -11.56 -20.83
CA CYS A 267 -11.87 -10.80 -21.86
C CYS A 267 -10.60 -11.50 -22.36
N ARG A 268 -10.27 -12.70 -21.85
CA ARG A 268 -9.18 -13.48 -22.42
C ARG A 268 -9.66 -13.88 -23.82
N PRO A 269 -8.98 -13.42 -24.89
CA PRO A 269 -9.35 -13.86 -26.23
C PRO A 269 -9.33 -15.39 -26.21
N GLU A 270 -10.40 -16.01 -26.70
CA GLU A 270 -10.36 -17.45 -26.95
C GLU A 270 -9.07 -17.74 -27.70
N PRO A 271 -8.26 -18.72 -27.27
CA PRO A 271 -7.08 -19.08 -28.03
C PRO A 271 -7.55 -19.36 -29.46
N ALA A 272 -7.00 -18.60 -30.42
CA ALA A 272 -7.34 -18.62 -31.84
C ALA A 272 -6.93 -19.94 -32.53
N GLY A 273 -7.20 -21.08 -31.89
CA GLY A 273 -6.92 -22.44 -32.32
C GLY A 273 -8.18 -23.26 -32.59
N ARG A 274 -9.36 -22.62 -32.69
CA ARG A 274 -10.61 -23.29 -33.14
C ARG A 274 -11.31 -22.58 -34.30
N LEU A 275 -10.55 -21.91 -35.16
CA LEU A 275 -10.99 -21.58 -36.51
C LEU A 275 -9.89 -21.92 -37.51
N ALA A 276 -9.61 -23.22 -37.64
CA ALA A 276 -9.24 -23.76 -38.93
C ALA A 276 -10.53 -23.83 -39.77
N VAL A 277 -11.01 -22.68 -40.25
CA VAL A 277 -11.89 -22.65 -41.41
C VAL A 277 -10.96 -22.73 -42.62
N PRO A 278 -11.00 -23.79 -43.44
CA PRO A 278 -10.23 -23.80 -44.67
C PRO A 278 -10.74 -22.68 -45.57
N LEU A 279 -9.95 -21.62 -45.67
CA LEU A 279 -10.09 -20.52 -46.62
C LEU A 279 -9.71 -21.04 -48.03
N ALA A 280 -10.49 -21.98 -48.57
CA ALA A 280 -10.17 -22.64 -49.84
C ALA A 280 -11.33 -22.73 -50.84
N LEU A 281 -12.50 -22.13 -50.59
CA LEU A 281 -13.65 -22.27 -51.50
C LEU A 281 -14.51 -20.99 -51.69
N ALA A 282 -13.93 -19.80 -51.58
CA ALA A 282 -14.65 -18.54 -51.84
C ALA A 282 -13.84 -17.51 -52.66
N LEU A 283 -12.96 -17.99 -53.54
CA LEU A 283 -12.27 -17.18 -54.57
C LEU A 283 -12.56 -17.71 -56.00
N GLY A 284 -13.79 -18.20 -56.21
CA GLY A 284 -14.33 -18.46 -57.54
C GLY A 284 -15.66 -17.70 -57.68
N ASP A 285 -15.84 -17.02 -58.81
CA ASP A 285 -17.13 -16.51 -59.33
C ASP A 285 -17.64 -15.10 -58.99
N ALA A 286 -16.77 -14.10 -58.82
CA ALA A 286 -17.20 -12.70 -58.90
C ALA A 286 -16.33 -11.82 -59.81
N CYS A 287 -16.00 -12.32 -61.01
CA CYS A 287 -15.55 -11.50 -62.14
C CYS A 287 -16.57 -11.63 -63.29
N ARG A 288 -17.65 -10.86 -63.23
CA ARG A 288 -18.44 -10.51 -64.41
C ARG A 288 -19.08 -9.15 -64.24
N VAL A 289 -18.37 -8.14 -64.73
CA VAL A 289 -18.87 -6.78 -64.96
C VAL A 289 -19.65 -6.82 -66.29
N PRO A 290 -20.97 -6.56 -66.32
CA PRO A 290 -21.62 -6.21 -67.57
C PRO A 290 -21.42 -4.71 -67.85
N ALA A 291 -20.86 -4.43 -69.03
CA ALA A 291 -20.71 -3.10 -69.59
C ALA A 291 -22.08 -2.40 -69.69
N ARG A 292 -22.22 -1.25 -69.03
CA ARG A 292 -23.36 -0.35 -69.22
C ARG A 292 -23.01 0.60 -70.36
N LYS A 293 -23.79 0.49 -71.42
CA LYS A 293 -23.76 1.29 -72.64
C LYS A 293 -24.42 2.64 -72.35
N ASP A 294 -23.70 3.72 -72.58
CA ASP A 294 -24.21 5.08 -72.68
C ASP A 294 -25.01 5.22 -73.98
N ASP A 295 -26.20 5.80 -73.93
CA ASP A 295 -26.88 6.42 -75.07
C ASP A 295 -27.95 7.39 -74.54
N GLY A 296 -27.83 8.65 -74.97
CA GLY A 296 -28.92 9.56 -75.37
C GLY A 296 -29.95 10.00 -74.34
#